data_AF-A0A800IP97-F1
#
_entry.id   AF-A0A800IP97-F1
#
_cell.length_a   1.000
_cell.length_b   1.000
_cell.length_c   1.000
_cell.angle_alpha   90.00
_cell.angle_beta   90.00
_cell.angle_gamma   90.00
#
_symmetry.space_group_name_H-M   'P 1'
#
loop_
_entity.id
_entity.type
_entity.pdbx_description
1 polymer ?
#
loop_
_entity_poly.entity_id
_entity_poly.type
_entity_poly.pdbx_seq_one_letter_code
_entity_poly.pdbx_strand_id
1 'polypeptide(L)'
;MSTVIQLTGGTLCKAMALHLGAVIPNVSHMTNLDDQYDEDVTGGRIEIEEGSSPVPEGPGLGVEVDEKELARIAMNPRTEVPRFIGRLRLPGGHTYYTIGFPAVSRFTGFPEGNIRGIRLEIWEENGTPQWQQIYDQVDRQGPFMRKDQAQSAGSSASGY
;
A
#
# COMPACT_ATOMS: atom_id res chain seq x y z
N MET A 1 23.94 14.93 -2.59
CA MET A 1 22.62 14.39 -2.17
C MET A 1 22.21 13.40 -3.25
N SER A 2 21.80 12.20 -2.85
CA SER A 2 21.38 11.14 -3.80
C SER A 2 19.89 11.25 -4.05
N THR A 3 19.45 11.09 -5.30
CA THR A 3 18.03 11.10 -5.68
C THR A 3 17.57 9.69 -5.97
N VAL A 4 16.39 9.33 -5.45
CA VAL A 4 15.69 8.08 -5.77
C VAL A 4 14.41 8.41 -6.52
N ILE A 5 14.18 7.72 -7.63
CA ILE A 5 12.94 7.84 -8.41
C ILE A 5 12.05 6.66 -8.06
N GLN A 6 10.95 6.90 -7.36
CA GLN A 6 9.96 5.86 -7.05
C GLN A 6 8.67 6.13 -7.83
N LEU A 7 8.50 5.42 -8.94
CA LEU A 7 7.30 5.44 -9.77
C LEU A 7 6.77 4.02 -9.91
N THR A 8 5.85 3.65 -9.02
CA THR A 8 5.26 2.32 -8.97
C THR A 8 4.17 2.17 -10.02
N GLY A 9 4.46 1.41 -11.08
CA GLY A 9 3.55 1.09 -12.18
C GLY A 9 4.27 0.26 -13.26
N GLY A 10 3.55 -0.04 -14.35
CA GLY A 10 4.04 -0.82 -15.49
C GLY A 10 4.96 -0.05 -16.44
N THR A 11 5.10 -0.53 -17.68
CA THR A 11 6.06 -0.04 -18.69
C THR A 11 6.02 1.46 -18.93
N LEU A 12 4.82 2.07 -18.96
CA LEU A 12 4.68 3.53 -19.10
C LEU A 12 5.33 4.30 -17.95
N CYS A 13 5.19 3.81 -16.71
CA CYS A 13 5.82 4.41 -15.55
C CYS A 13 7.34 4.22 -15.57
N LYS A 14 7.82 3.06 -16.01
CA LYS A 14 9.26 2.81 -16.20
C LYS A 14 9.85 3.72 -17.27
N ALA A 15 9.18 3.92 -18.40
CA ALA A 15 9.60 4.86 -19.45
C ALA A 15 9.73 6.28 -18.90
N MET A 16 8.73 6.75 -18.15
CA MET A 16 8.80 8.05 -17.47
C MET A 16 9.96 8.12 -16.47
N ALA A 17 10.17 7.07 -15.67
CA ALA A 17 11.28 7.01 -14.71
C ALA A 17 12.65 7.08 -15.40
N LEU A 18 12.80 6.45 -16.58
CA LEU A 18 14.01 6.50 -17.38
C LEU A 18 14.28 7.89 -17.95
N HIS A 19 13.25 8.56 -18.49
CA HIS A 19 13.37 9.95 -18.94
C HIS A 19 13.75 10.90 -17.80
N LEU A 20 13.14 10.72 -16.61
CA LEU A 20 13.55 11.46 -15.41
C LEU A 20 14.99 11.14 -15.00
N GLY A 21 15.39 9.87 -15.05
CA GLY A 21 16.74 9.41 -14.73
C GLY A 21 17.82 10.01 -15.64
N ALA A 22 17.48 10.30 -16.90
CA ALA A 22 18.38 10.89 -17.87
C ALA A 22 18.69 12.37 -17.60
N VAL A 23 17.79 13.10 -16.93
CA VAL A 23 17.88 14.57 -16.77
C VAL A 23 18.06 15.03 -15.33
N ILE A 24 17.67 14.22 -14.33
CA ILE A 24 17.84 14.57 -12.92
C ILE A 24 19.29 14.27 -12.49
N PRO A 25 20.00 15.26 -11.92
CA PRO A 25 21.36 15.02 -11.44
C PRO A 25 21.36 14.12 -10.20
N ASN A 26 22.41 13.31 -10.07
CA ASN A 26 22.69 12.46 -8.90
C ASN A 26 21.59 11.41 -8.60
N VAL A 27 20.93 10.85 -9.62
CA VAL A 27 20.04 9.69 -9.44
C VAL A 27 20.88 8.47 -9.07
N SER A 28 20.59 7.83 -7.93
CA SER A 28 21.26 6.58 -7.54
C SER A 28 20.59 5.35 -8.11
N HIS A 29 19.26 5.32 -8.06
CA HIS A 29 18.46 4.20 -8.55
C HIS A 29 17.02 4.65 -8.76
N MET A 30 16.29 3.87 -9.54
CA MET A 30 14.85 3.99 -9.70
C MET A 30 14.17 2.69 -9.23
N THR A 31 12.97 2.83 -8.71
CA THR A 31 12.10 1.71 -8.34
C THR A 31 10.82 1.83 -9.15
N ASN A 32 10.55 0.80 -9.95
CA ASN A 32 9.34 0.60 -10.72
C ASN A 32 8.77 -0.80 -10.44
N LEU A 33 7.58 -1.10 -10.93
CA LEU A 33 6.91 -2.39 -10.76
C LEU A 33 6.57 -3.01 -12.12
N ASP A 34 7.43 -2.77 -13.11
CA ASP A 34 7.23 -3.12 -14.52
C ASP A 34 6.95 -4.61 -14.74
N ASP A 35 7.58 -5.46 -13.93
CA ASP A 35 7.49 -6.91 -13.97
C ASP A 35 6.62 -7.52 -12.85
N GLN A 36 5.96 -6.70 -12.02
CA GLN A 36 5.07 -7.20 -10.97
C GLN A 36 3.64 -7.52 -11.45
N TYR A 37 3.26 -7.00 -12.62
CA TYR A 37 1.95 -7.23 -13.23
C TYR A 37 2.11 -8.20 -14.40
N ASP A 38 1.24 -9.20 -14.50
CA ASP A 38 1.22 -10.12 -15.64
C ASP A 38 0.77 -9.39 -16.91
N GLU A 39 -0.16 -8.43 -16.78
CA GLU A 39 -0.65 -7.62 -17.89
C GLU A 39 0.25 -6.41 -18.22
N ASP A 40 0.36 -6.10 -19.51
CA ASP A 40 1.07 -4.92 -20.03
C ASP A 40 0.25 -4.26 -21.14
N VAL A 41 0.10 -2.93 -21.08
CA VAL A 41 -0.65 -2.14 -22.06
C VAL A 41 0.21 -1.55 -23.17
N THR A 42 1.47 -1.98 -23.30
CA THR A 42 2.43 -1.39 -24.24
C THR A 42 2.98 -2.37 -25.28
N GLY A 43 2.46 -3.62 -25.27
CA GLY A 43 2.87 -4.66 -26.21
C GLY A 43 4.26 -5.23 -25.95
N GLY A 44 4.89 -4.88 -24.82
CA GLY A 44 6.23 -5.34 -24.46
C GLY A 44 6.90 -4.46 -23.41
N ARG A 45 7.75 -5.06 -22.59
CA ARG A 45 8.51 -4.37 -21.54
C ARG A 45 9.83 -3.82 -22.08
N ILE A 46 10.32 -2.76 -21.45
CA ILE A 46 11.67 -2.23 -21.71
C ILE A 46 12.69 -3.21 -21.12
N GLU A 47 13.66 -3.64 -21.94
CA GLU A 47 14.68 -4.60 -21.53
C GLU A 47 15.48 -4.13 -20.30
N ILE A 48 15.88 -5.09 -19.47
CA ILE A 48 16.80 -4.88 -18.36
C ILE A 48 18.07 -5.68 -18.67
N GLU A 49 19.18 -4.98 -18.84
CA GLU A 49 20.52 -5.54 -19.05
C GLU A 49 21.42 -5.09 -17.91
N GLU A 50 21.96 -6.05 -17.13
CA GLU A 50 22.87 -5.79 -16.00
C GLU A 50 22.34 -4.72 -15.00
N GLY A 51 21.03 -4.75 -14.74
CA GLY A 51 20.36 -3.80 -13.83
C GLY A 51 20.09 -2.41 -14.41
N SER A 52 20.30 -2.23 -15.71
CA SER A 52 20.05 -0.97 -16.42
C SER A 52 19.03 -1.17 -17.54
N SER A 53 18.33 -0.10 -17.92
CA SER A 53 17.42 -0.09 -19.06
C SER A 53 17.74 1.11 -19.96
N PRO A 54 17.62 0.98 -21.28
CA PRO A 54 17.81 2.11 -22.18
C PRO A 54 16.67 3.12 -22.02
N VAL A 55 16.99 4.41 -22.17
CA VAL A 55 15.96 5.45 -22.23
C VAL A 55 15.31 5.41 -23.63
N PRO A 56 13.98 5.26 -23.75
CA PRO A 56 13.34 5.25 -25.07
C PRO A 56 13.57 6.56 -25.84
N GLU A 57 13.92 6.45 -27.13
CA GLU A 57 14.27 7.60 -27.98
C GLU A 57 13.09 8.17 -28.79
N GLY A 58 11.97 7.45 -28.86
CA GLY A 58 10.79 7.88 -29.59
C GLY A 58 10.12 9.12 -28.99
N PRO A 59 9.19 9.77 -29.71
CA PRO A 59 8.47 10.94 -29.20
C PRO A 59 7.72 10.65 -27.88
N GLY A 60 7.62 11.68 -27.03
CA GLY A 60 6.94 11.56 -25.74
C GLY A 60 7.68 10.60 -24.81
N LEU A 61 7.02 9.52 -24.38
CA LEU A 61 7.64 8.48 -23.56
C LEU A 61 8.43 7.46 -24.39
N GLY A 62 8.35 7.51 -25.72
CA GLY A 62 8.99 6.55 -26.62
C GLY A 62 8.40 5.12 -26.54
N VAL A 63 7.17 5.00 -26.05
CA VAL A 63 6.42 3.74 -25.91
C VAL A 63 5.00 3.99 -26.41
N GLU A 64 4.49 3.05 -27.21
CA GLU A 64 3.12 3.06 -27.73
C GLU A 64 2.18 2.27 -26.80
N VAL A 65 0.90 2.63 -26.79
CA VAL A 65 -0.13 1.88 -26.06
C VAL A 65 -0.76 0.85 -27.01
N ASP A 66 -0.83 -0.41 -26.56
CA ASP A 66 -1.67 -1.41 -27.20
C ASP A 66 -3.14 -1.16 -26.82
N GLU A 67 -3.82 -0.40 -27.67
CA GLU A 67 -5.24 -0.03 -27.49
C GLU A 67 -6.17 -1.25 -27.42
N LYS A 68 -5.80 -2.38 -28.04
CA LYS A 68 -6.61 -3.60 -27.97
C LYS A 68 -6.47 -4.24 -26.60
N GLU A 69 -5.25 -4.33 -26.09
CA GLU A 69 -5.00 -4.87 -24.76
C GLU A 69 -5.53 -3.96 -23.66
N LEU A 70 -5.41 -2.64 -23.82
CA LEU A 70 -6.04 -1.66 -22.94
C LEU A 70 -7.57 -1.85 -22.89
N ALA A 71 -8.22 -2.00 -24.04
CA ALA A 71 -9.66 -2.25 -24.11
C ALA A 71 -10.05 -3.58 -23.44
N ARG A 72 -9.23 -4.64 -23.60
CA ARG A 72 -9.43 -5.93 -22.94
C ARG A 72 -9.30 -5.82 -21.42
N ILE A 73 -8.22 -5.20 -20.92
CA ILE A 73 -7.99 -5.01 -19.48
C ILE A 73 -9.07 -4.11 -18.86
N ALA A 74 -9.55 -3.11 -19.60
CA ALA A 74 -10.66 -2.25 -19.13
C ALA A 74 -11.97 -3.04 -18.90
N MET A 75 -12.12 -4.22 -19.49
CA MET A 75 -13.24 -5.14 -19.25
C MET A 75 -13.01 -6.08 -18.06
N ASN A 76 -11.81 -6.11 -17.47
CA ASN A 76 -11.56 -6.92 -16.28
C ASN A 76 -12.58 -6.57 -15.18
N PRO A 77 -13.08 -7.57 -14.43
CA PRO A 77 -13.95 -7.30 -13.30
C PRO A 77 -13.23 -6.39 -12.32
N ARG A 78 -13.96 -5.41 -11.78
CA ARG A 78 -13.40 -4.54 -10.74
C ARG A 78 -13.04 -5.41 -9.54
N THR A 79 -11.83 -5.21 -9.01
CA THR A 79 -11.44 -5.81 -7.73
C THR A 79 -12.40 -5.34 -6.66
N GLU A 80 -13.17 -6.28 -6.10
CA GLU A 80 -13.98 -6.01 -4.93
C GLU A 80 -13.04 -5.89 -3.73
N VAL A 81 -13.01 -4.71 -3.12
CA VAL A 81 -12.23 -4.50 -1.90
C VAL A 81 -13.01 -5.15 -0.76
N PRO A 82 -12.43 -6.16 -0.06
CA PRO A 82 -13.11 -6.78 1.07
C PRO A 82 -13.45 -5.74 2.14
N ARG A 83 -14.61 -5.89 2.79
CA ARG A 83 -14.92 -5.07 3.97
C ARG A 83 -14.07 -5.58 5.14
N PHE A 84 -13.31 -4.68 5.74
CA PHE A 84 -12.53 -4.99 6.93
C PHE A 84 -12.48 -3.79 7.87
N ILE A 85 -12.31 -4.11 9.15
CA ILE A 85 -12.08 -3.15 10.21
C ILE A 85 -10.57 -3.11 10.50
N GLY A 86 -9.95 -1.94 10.35
CA GLY A 86 -8.60 -1.70 10.83
C GLY A 86 -8.59 -1.54 12.36
N ARG A 87 -7.85 -2.39 13.07
CA ARG A 87 -7.62 -2.29 14.52
C ARG A 87 -6.19 -1.84 14.77
N LEU A 88 -6.01 -0.55 15.05
CA LEU A 88 -4.71 0.02 15.36
C LEU A 88 -4.52 0.07 16.88
N ARG A 89 -3.78 -0.89 17.43
CA ARG A 89 -3.42 -0.92 18.83
C ARG A 89 -2.25 0.02 19.09
N LEU A 90 -2.43 0.92 20.04
CA LEU A 90 -1.41 1.85 20.53
C LEU A 90 -0.73 1.28 21.78
N PRO A 91 0.54 1.64 22.04
CA PRO A 91 1.30 1.15 23.18
C PRO A 91 0.66 1.50 24.56
N GLY A 92 -0.22 2.50 24.60
CA GLY A 92 -0.96 2.87 25.81
C GLY A 92 -2.18 2.00 26.14
N GLY A 93 -2.36 0.85 25.48
CA GLY A 93 -3.50 -0.04 25.70
C GLY A 93 -4.82 0.50 25.17
N HIS A 94 -4.77 1.20 24.03
CA HIS A 94 -5.95 1.72 23.33
C HIS A 94 -5.94 1.23 21.89
N THR A 95 -7.11 0.94 21.34
CA THR A 95 -7.29 0.51 19.96
C THR A 95 -8.17 1.50 19.21
N TYR A 96 -7.69 2.01 18.07
CA TYR A 96 -8.53 2.67 17.09
C TYR A 96 -9.21 1.64 16.19
N TYR A 97 -10.48 1.87 15.89
CA TYR A 97 -11.27 1.12 14.93
C TYR A 97 -11.58 2.01 13.71
N THR A 98 -11.25 1.53 12.52
CA THR A 98 -11.49 2.22 11.24
C THR A 98 -12.13 1.27 10.22
N ILE A 99 -12.86 1.81 9.25
CA ILE A 99 -13.13 1.09 8.00
C ILE A 99 -11.91 1.33 7.11
N GLY A 100 -11.30 0.24 6.64
CA GLY A 100 -10.05 0.34 5.88
C GLY A 100 -8.83 0.63 6.77
N PHE A 101 -7.71 0.96 6.11
CA PHE A 101 -6.46 1.25 6.78
C PHE A 101 -6.53 2.57 7.60
N PRO A 102 -5.98 2.59 8.83
CA PRO A 102 -6.04 3.75 9.70
C PRO A 102 -5.07 4.85 9.24
N ALA A 103 -5.50 6.11 9.34
CA ALA A 103 -4.64 7.26 9.12
C ALA A 103 -3.75 7.53 10.35
N VAL A 104 -2.73 6.68 10.59
CA VAL A 104 -1.90 6.68 11.80
C VAL A 104 -1.40 8.08 12.19
N SER A 105 -0.80 8.81 11.23
CA SER A 105 -0.28 10.16 11.47
C SER A 105 -1.37 11.16 11.87
N ARG A 106 -2.59 11.01 11.34
CA ARG A 106 -3.72 11.88 11.69
C ARG A 106 -4.24 11.59 13.09
N PHE A 107 -4.20 10.33 13.53
CA PHE A 107 -4.69 9.93 14.85
C PHE A 107 -3.68 10.21 15.96
N THR A 108 -2.39 10.08 15.66
CA THR A 108 -1.33 10.09 16.67
C THR A 108 -0.44 11.33 16.62
N GLY A 109 -0.45 12.07 15.51
CA GLY A 109 0.48 13.16 15.25
C GLY A 109 1.88 12.71 14.81
N PHE A 110 2.14 11.40 14.74
CA PHE A 110 3.45 10.84 14.38
C PHE A 110 3.32 9.86 13.20
N PRO A 111 4.33 9.81 12.29
CA PRO A 111 4.43 8.74 11.32
C PRO A 111 4.45 7.36 12.02
N GLU A 112 3.87 6.35 11.39
CA GLU A 112 3.77 4.98 11.94
C GLU A 112 5.12 4.45 12.45
N GLY A 113 6.18 4.62 11.66
CA GLY A 113 7.53 4.16 12.00
C GLY A 113 8.14 4.79 13.24
N ASN A 114 7.58 5.90 13.74
CA ASN A 114 8.06 6.58 14.95
C ASN A 114 7.36 6.09 16.24
N ILE A 115 6.36 5.21 16.14
CA ILE A 115 5.56 4.78 17.28
C ILE A 115 5.93 3.34 17.64
N ARG A 116 6.83 3.18 18.61
CA ARG A 116 7.23 1.86 19.07
C ARG A 116 6.06 1.11 19.73
N GLY A 117 5.86 -0.14 19.32
CA GLY A 117 4.81 -1.01 19.88
C GLY A 117 3.41 -0.77 19.31
N ILE A 118 3.28 0.02 18.24
CA ILE A 118 2.05 0.07 17.47
C ILE A 118 1.81 -1.26 16.75
N ARG A 119 0.55 -1.68 16.65
CA ARG A 119 0.18 -2.91 15.93
C ARG A 119 -1.11 -2.70 15.16
N LEU A 120 -1.03 -2.84 13.84
CA LEU A 120 -2.20 -2.92 12.98
C LEU A 120 -2.65 -4.38 12.87
N GLU A 121 -3.94 -4.61 13.06
CA GLU A 121 -4.59 -5.86 12.71
C GLU A 121 -5.77 -5.61 11.79
N ILE A 122 -5.84 -6.38 10.71
CA ILE A 122 -6.99 -6.41 9.82
C ILE A 122 -8.00 -7.38 10.39
N TRP A 123 -9.21 -6.90 10.66
CA TRP A 123 -10.33 -7.72 11.07
C TRP A 123 -11.35 -7.80 9.94
N GLU A 124 -11.18 -8.84 9.12
CA GLU A 124 -12.04 -9.14 7.97
C GLU A 124 -13.47 -9.45 8.39
N GLU A 125 -14.41 -9.16 7.50
CA GLU A 125 -15.82 -9.52 7.66
C GLU A 125 -15.96 -11.04 7.86
N ASN A 126 -16.48 -11.42 9.03
CA ASN A 126 -16.59 -12.82 9.45
C ASN A 126 -18.02 -13.24 9.81
N GLY A 127 -19.02 -12.42 9.46
CA GLY A 127 -20.44 -12.69 9.71
C GLY A 127 -20.86 -12.66 11.18
N THR A 128 -19.97 -12.29 12.12
CA THR A 128 -20.32 -12.25 13.53
C THR A 128 -21.09 -10.98 13.89
N PRO A 129 -22.08 -11.03 14.82
CA PRO A 129 -22.79 -9.84 15.28
C PRO A 129 -21.85 -8.78 15.87
N GLN A 130 -20.75 -9.22 16.49
CA GLN A 130 -19.74 -8.33 17.04
C GLN A 130 -19.02 -7.52 15.95
N TRP A 131 -18.68 -8.15 14.83
CA TRP A 131 -18.07 -7.46 13.71
C TRP A 131 -19.03 -6.42 13.13
N GLN A 132 -20.28 -6.82 12.87
CA GLN A 132 -21.30 -5.91 12.31
C GLN A 132 -21.54 -4.70 13.22
N GLN A 133 -21.64 -4.91 14.53
CA GLN A 133 -21.81 -3.84 15.50
C GLN A 133 -20.66 -2.81 15.45
N ILE A 134 -19.41 -3.29 15.39
CA ILE A 134 -18.25 -2.38 15.33
C ILE A 134 -18.19 -1.69 13.97
N TYR A 135 -18.47 -2.40 12.88
CA TYR A 135 -18.51 -1.82 11.54
C TYR A 135 -19.55 -0.70 11.46
N ASP A 136 -20.80 -0.96 11.85
CA ASP A 136 -21.90 0.02 11.85
C ASP A 136 -21.58 1.22 12.74
N GLN A 137 -20.90 0.98 13.86
CA GLN A 137 -20.47 2.06 14.73
C GLN A 137 -19.45 2.96 14.05
N VAL A 138 -18.40 2.40 13.43
CA VAL A 138 -17.39 3.19 12.69
C VAL A 138 -18.03 3.90 11.50
N ASP A 139 -18.92 3.24 10.76
CA ASP A 139 -19.62 3.80 9.61
C ASP A 139 -20.45 5.04 10.00
N ARG A 140 -21.17 4.95 11.13
CA ARG A 140 -22.06 6.01 11.60
C ARG A 140 -21.32 7.23 12.15
N GLN A 141 -20.24 7.05 12.91
CA GLN A 141 -19.61 8.14 13.68
C GLN A 141 -18.16 8.44 13.26
N GLY A 142 -17.63 7.70 12.29
CA GLY A 142 -16.22 7.72 11.92
C GLY A 142 -15.33 6.91 12.89
N PRO A 143 -14.00 6.98 12.66
CA PRO A 143 -13.01 6.33 13.51
C PRO A 143 -13.19 6.65 14.99
N PHE A 144 -13.11 5.63 15.84
CA PHE A 144 -13.17 5.81 17.29
C PHE A 144 -12.11 4.99 18.00
N MET A 145 -11.78 5.38 19.23
CA MET A 145 -10.80 4.71 20.07
C MET A 145 -11.48 4.08 21.29
N ARG A 146 -11.01 2.89 21.68
CA ARG A 146 -11.44 2.21 22.91
C ARG A 146 -10.21 1.75 23.70
N LYS A 147 -10.27 1.84 25.03
CA LYS A 147 -9.27 1.22 25.90
C LYS A 147 -9.44 -0.30 25.88
N ASP A 148 -8.34 -1.02 25.69
CA ASP A 148 -8.34 -2.49 25.71
C ASP A 148 -8.75 -2.96 27.11
N GLN A 149 -9.64 -3.96 27.20
CA GLN A 149 -9.94 -4.58 28.48
C GLN A 149 -8.70 -5.36 28.93
N ALA A 150 -8.18 -5.06 30.12
CA ALA A 150 -7.07 -5.80 30.68
C ALA A 150 -7.43 -7.29 30.71
N GLN A 151 -6.68 -8.12 29.98
CA GLN A 151 -6.65 -9.54 30.28
C GLN A 151 -6.19 -9.63 31.75
N SER A 152 -7.08 -10.11 32.62
CA SER A 152 -6.72 -10.49 33.97
C SER A 152 -5.65 -11.57 33.88
N ALA A 153 -4.39 -11.18 34.01
CA ALA A 153 -3.27 -12.10 34.21
C ALA A 153 -3.45 -12.73 35.60
N GLY A 154 -4.27 -13.78 35.65
CA GLY A 154 -4.32 -14.70 36.77
C GLY A 154 -3.19 -15.72 36.66
N SER A 155 -2.53 -15.95 37.79
CA SER A 155 -1.82 -17.19 38.18
C SER A 155 -0.40 -17.44 37.64
N SER A 156 0.58 -16.95 38.41
CA SER A 156 1.75 -17.67 38.97
C SER A 156 2.23 -19.00 38.37
N ALA A 157 3.53 -19.05 38.06
CA ALA A 157 4.53 -20.05 38.49
C ALA A 157 5.92 -19.56 38.04
N SER A 158 6.82 -19.14 38.94
CA SER A 158 7.77 -19.96 39.73
C SER A 158 8.99 -20.42 38.92
N GLY A 159 10.19 -19.99 39.34
CA GLY A 159 11.53 -20.62 39.15
C GLY A 159 11.93 -20.98 37.72
N TYR A 160 13.03 -20.49 37.18
CA TYR A 160 14.41 -20.60 37.67
C TYR A 160 15.28 -19.55 36.99
#